data_AF-A0AAV8AYB5-F1
#
_entry.id   AF-A0AAV8AYB5-F1
#
_cell.length_a   1.000
_cell.length_b   1.000
_cell.length_c   1.000
_cell.angle_alpha   90.00
_cell.angle_beta   90.00
_cell.angle_gamma   90.00
#
_symmetry.space_group_name_H-M   'P 1'
#
loop_
_entity.id
_entity.type
_entity.pdbx_description
1 polymer ?
#
loop_
_entity_poly.entity_id
_entity_poly.type
_entity_poly.pdbx_seq_one_letter_code
_entity_poly.pdbx_strand_id
1 'polypeptide(L)'
;MKMAPSLVRLHEQMPEPKYVIAMGACTITGGMFSTDSYSTVRGVDKLIPVDVYLPGCPPKPEAVIDAITKLRKKISREIMEDRTRSQEENRCFTTDHKFHVQRSTHTGNYDQRLIYQSQDTSKISSKTFLRSKDSVSSYELLN
;
A
#
# COMPACT_ATOMS: atom_id res chain seq x y z
N MET A 1 5.48 -1.86 1.21
CA MET A 1 5.16 -0.64 1.99
C MET A 1 4.64 0.49 1.09
N LYS A 2 3.70 0.21 0.17
CA LYS A 2 3.28 1.19 -0.85
C LYS A 2 2.38 2.31 -0.28
N MET A 3 1.55 1.97 0.71
CA MET A 3 0.54 2.89 1.26
C MET A 3 1.04 3.78 2.40
N ALA A 4 2.16 3.44 3.04
CA ALA A 4 2.70 4.16 4.19
C ALA A 4 2.86 5.68 3.96
N PRO A 5 3.53 6.16 2.88
CA PRO A 5 3.69 7.61 2.66
C PRO A 5 2.36 8.29 2.32
N SER A 6 1.46 7.61 1.62
CA SER A 6 0.13 8.15 1.29
C SER A 6 -0.72 8.35 2.55
N LEU A 7 -0.62 7.46 3.53
CA LEU A 7 -1.34 7.57 4.80
C LEU A 7 -0.82 8.75 5.65
N VAL A 8 0.50 8.94 5.72
CA VAL A 8 1.09 10.11 6.39
C VAL A 8 0.63 11.41 5.73
N ARG A 9 0.66 11.47 4.39
CA ARG A 9 0.17 12.62 3.64
C ARG A 9 -1.31 12.93 3.92
N LEU A 10 -2.16 11.90 4.01
CA LEU A 10 -3.58 12.10 4.37
C LEU A 10 -3.72 12.69 5.77
N HIS A 11 -2.91 12.22 6.73
CA HIS A 11 -2.92 12.74 8.09
C HIS A 11 -2.46 14.20 8.17
N GLU A 12 -1.42 14.58 7.43
CA GLU A 12 -0.93 15.96 7.32
C GLU A 12 -1.96 16.92 6.71
N GLN A 13 -2.77 16.43 5.78
CA GLN A 13 -3.80 17.22 5.10
C GLN A 13 -5.07 17.47 5.94
N MET A 14 -5.23 16.82 7.10
CA MET A 14 -6.37 17.05 8.00
C MET A 14 -6.12 18.26 8.92
N PRO A 15 -7.12 19.12 9.15
CA PRO A 15 -7.02 20.24 10.09
C PRO A 15 -6.92 19.75 11.54
N GLU A 16 -6.25 20.53 12.39
CA GLU A 16 -6.31 20.34 13.84
C GLU A 16 -7.68 20.81 14.39
N PRO A 17 -8.30 20.11 15.35
CA PRO A 17 -7.85 18.88 16.04
C PRO A 17 -8.20 17.61 15.26
N LYS A 18 -7.24 16.68 15.17
CA LYS A 18 -7.39 15.37 14.52
C LYS A 18 -7.06 14.26 15.50
N TYR A 19 -7.80 13.15 15.41
CA TYR A 19 -7.59 11.97 16.24
C TYR A 19 -7.56 10.71 15.40
N VAL A 20 -6.71 9.77 15.78
CA VAL A 20 -6.47 8.52 15.04
C VAL A 20 -6.81 7.33 15.93
N ILE A 21 -7.66 6.43 15.42
CA ILE A 21 -7.97 5.15 16.06
C ILE A 21 -7.28 4.03 15.27
N ALA A 22 -6.42 3.25 15.93
CA ALA A 22 -5.84 2.04 15.34
C ALA A 22 -6.83 0.87 15.49
N MET A 23 -7.47 0.50 14.40
CA MET A 23 -8.46 -0.57 14.35
C MET A 23 -7.87 -1.89 13.85
N GLY A 24 -7.99 -2.93 14.67
CA GLY A 24 -7.61 -4.30 14.36
C GLY A 24 -6.13 -4.62 14.57
N ALA A 25 -5.80 -5.90 14.77
CA ALA A 25 -4.46 -6.36 15.14
C ALA A 25 -3.38 -5.96 14.12
N CYS A 26 -3.73 -5.86 12.83
CA CYS A 26 -2.80 -5.45 11.78
C CYS A 26 -2.32 -4.01 11.92
N THR A 27 -3.16 -3.09 12.37
CA THR A 27 -2.76 -1.67 12.53
C THR A 27 -2.01 -1.42 13.83
N ILE A 28 -2.15 -2.29 14.84
CA ILE A 28 -1.47 -2.15 16.14
C ILE A 28 -0.05 -2.74 16.08
N THR A 29 0.08 -4.02 15.70
CA THR A 29 1.37 -4.74 15.73
C THR A 29 1.78 -5.35 14.39
N GLY A 30 0.96 -5.19 13.34
CA GLY A 30 1.09 -5.95 12.09
C GLY A 30 0.29 -7.26 12.10
N GLY A 31 -0.28 -7.66 13.25
CA GLY A 31 -1.18 -8.81 13.37
C GLY A 31 -0.56 -10.10 12.86
N MET A 32 -1.29 -10.83 12.01
CA MET A 32 -0.82 -12.06 11.37
C MET A 32 0.42 -11.86 10.47
N PHE A 33 0.64 -10.63 9.98
CA PHE A 33 1.77 -10.32 9.10
C PHE A 33 3.01 -9.86 9.86
N SER A 34 2.99 -9.91 11.20
CA SER A 34 4.07 -9.40 12.04
C SER A 34 5.37 -10.21 11.93
N THR A 35 5.33 -11.52 11.67
CA THR A 35 6.52 -12.38 11.61
C THR A 35 7.19 -12.36 10.24
N ASP A 36 6.45 -12.75 9.20
CA ASP A 36 7.05 -13.22 7.93
C ASP A 36 6.89 -12.25 6.75
N SER A 37 6.26 -11.09 6.95
CA SER A 37 6.04 -10.16 5.84
C SER A 37 7.15 -9.12 5.68
N TYR A 38 7.68 -9.02 4.46
CA TYR A 38 8.74 -8.05 4.09
C TYR A 38 8.20 -6.66 3.74
N SER A 39 6.90 -6.57 3.42
CA SER A 39 6.32 -5.38 2.80
C SER A 39 5.33 -4.63 3.67
N THR A 40 4.96 -5.16 4.84
CA THR A 40 4.01 -4.51 5.75
C THR A 40 4.73 -3.67 6.79
N VAL A 41 4.07 -2.62 7.27
CA VAL A 41 4.55 -1.82 8.40
C VAL A 41 3.95 -2.45 9.66
N ARG A 42 4.82 -2.79 10.62
CA ARG A 42 4.43 -3.40 11.89
C ARG A 42 3.94 -2.32 12.85
N GLY A 43 2.65 -1.99 12.75
CA GLY A 43 2.01 -0.96 13.56
C GLY A 43 1.99 0.42 12.88
N VAL A 44 0.85 1.09 12.96
CA VAL A 44 0.63 2.43 12.38
C VAL A 44 1.27 3.54 13.23
N ASP A 45 1.54 3.24 14.51
CA ASP A 45 2.16 4.15 15.49
C ASP A 45 3.56 4.60 15.09
N LYS A 46 4.20 3.86 14.17
CA LYS A 46 5.51 4.22 13.59
C LYS A 46 5.40 5.36 12.57
N LEU A 47 4.20 5.61 12.05
CA LEU A 47 3.95 6.58 10.98
C LEU A 47 3.20 7.80 11.51
N ILE A 48 2.14 7.59 12.30
CA ILE A 48 1.27 8.65 12.82
C ILE A 48 0.92 8.37 14.29
N PRO A 49 0.71 9.42 15.10
CA PRO A 49 0.33 9.25 16.50
C PRO A 49 -1.08 8.65 16.61
N VAL A 50 -1.24 7.64 17.46
CA VAL A 50 -2.52 6.96 17.69
C VAL A 50 -3.09 7.31 19.05
N ASP A 51 -4.38 7.63 19.09
CA ASP A 51 -5.09 8.01 20.30
C ASP A 51 -5.73 6.84 21.05
N VAL A 52 -6.31 5.91 20.30
CA VAL A 52 -7.05 4.77 20.85
C VAL A 52 -6.74 3.52 20.02
N TYR A 53 -6.46 2.42 20.73
CA TYR A 53 -6.23 1.11 20.14
C TYR A 53 -7.47 0.23 20.28
N LEU A 54 -7.90 -0.37 19.18
CA LEU A 54 -9.02 -1.31 19.13
C LEU A 54 -8.52 -2.69 18.65
N PRO A 55 -8.25 -3.64 19.55
CA PRO A 55 -7.82 -4.98 19.17
C PRO A 55 -8.97 -5.78 18.53
N GLY A 56 -8.63 -6.66 17.59
CA GLY A 56 -9.57 -7.56 16.91
C GLY A 56 -9.08 -7.99 15.51
N CYS A 57 -9.63 -9.08 14.97
CA CYS A 57 -9.27 -9.56 13.63
C CYS A 57 -10.42 -10.34 12.96
N PRO A 58 -11.49 -9.66 12.47
CA PRO A 58 -11.82 -8.25 12.65
C PRO A 58 -12.46 -7.96 14.02
N PRO A 59 -12.40 -6.72 14.54
CA PRO A 59 -13.10 -6.38 15.78
C PRO A 59 -14.62 -6.45 15.60
N LYS A 60 -15.33 -6.82 16.67
CA LYS A 60 -16.79 -6.82 16.69
C LYS A 60 -17.36 -5.40 16.58
N PRO A 61 -18.54 -5.19 15.98
CA PRO A 61 -19.12 -3.86 15.83
C PRO A 61 -19.35 -3.16 17.19
N GLU A 62 -19.68 -3.89 18.24
CA GLU A 62 -19.86 -3.31 19.59
C GLU A 62 -18.53 -2.75 20.12
N ALA A 63 -17.42 -3.40 19.81
CA ALA A 63 -16.09 -2.94 20.21
C ALA A 63 -15.68 -1.65 19.47
N VAL A 64 -16.17 -1.43 18.25
CA VAL A 64 -15.99 -0.16 17.52
C VAL A 64 -16.74 0.97 18.22
N ILE A 65 -17.98 0.73 18.68
CA ILE A 65 -18.77 1.72 19.41
C ILE A 65 -18.10 2.07 20.75
N ASP A 66 -17.55 1.06 21.45
CA ASP A 66 -16.78 1.28 22.68
C ASP A 66 -15.51 2.12 22.42
N ALA A 67 -14.77 1.86 21.34
CA ALA A 67 -13.60 2.65 20.97
C ALA A 67 -13.96 4.12 20.68
N ILE A 68 -15.07 4.38 19.98
CA ILE A 68 -15.58 5.74 19.75
C ILE A 68 -15.98 6.40 21.08
N THR A 69 -16.61 5.65 21.98
CA THR A 69 -16.99 6.15 23.31
C THR A 69 -15.77 6.49 24.16
N LYS A 70 -14.71 5.68 24.09
CA LYS A 70 -13.41 5.96 24.72
C LYS A 70 -12.76 7.20 24.14
N LEU A 71 -12.79 7.38 22.82
CA LEU A 71 -12.27 8.57 22.17
C LEU A 71 -13.03 9.83 22.64
N ARG A 72 -14.37 9.78 22.67
CA ARG A 72 -15.19 10.89 23.19
C ARG A 72 -14.81 11.28 24.63
N LYS A 73 -14.56 10.29 25.49
CA LYS A 73 -14.10 10.51 26.87
C LYS A 73 -12.69 11.12 26.94
N LYS A 74 -11.81 10.78 25.99
CA LYS A 74 -10.48 11.38 25.88
C LYS A 74 -10.60 12.86 25.50
N ILE A 75 -11.36 13.16 24.46
CA ILE A 75 -11.61 14.53 23.98
C ILE A 75 -12.23 15.39 25.09
N SER A 76 -13.17 14.85 25.87
CA SER A 76 -13.81 15.61 26.96
C SER A 76 -12.86 15.95 28.13
N ARG A 77 -11.74 15.24 28.26
CA ARG A 77 -10.75 15.46 29.34
C ARG A 77 -9.62 16.39 28.90
N GLU A 78 -9.49 16.63 27.61
CA GLU A 78 -8.40 17.42 27.04
C GLU A 78 -8.63 18.91 27.32
N ILE A 79 -7.64 19.55 27.96
CA ILE A 79 -7.70 20.96 28.33
C ILE A 79 -7.19 21.79 27.15
N MET A 80 -7.77 22.98 26.95
CA MET A 80 -7.44 23.87 25.84
C MET A 80 -5.95 24.23 25.68
N GLU A 81 -5.15 24.12 26.74
CA GLU A 81 -3.72 24.45 26.76
C GLU A 81 -2.82 23.39 26.09
N ASP A 82 -3.23 22.12 26.09
CA ASP A 82 -2.48 21.05 25.40
C ASP A 82 -2.51 21.21 23.87
N ARG A 83 -3.48 21.96 23.33
CA ARG A 83 -3.60 22.26 21.90
C ARG A 83 -2.46 23.13 21.37
N THR A 84 -1.80 23.91 22.22
CA THR A 84 -0.69 24.77 21.78
C THR A 84 0.60 23.97 21.53
N ARG A 85 0.69 22.74 22.07
CA ARG A 85 1.88 21.88 21.94
C ARG A 85 1.88 20.95 20.73
N SER A 86 0.79 20.86 19.98
CA SER A 86 0.73 19.99 18.78
C SER A 86 1.37 20.62 17.54
N GLN A 87 1.83 21.88 17.61
CA GLN A 87 2.58 22.49 16.52
C GLN A 87 3.91 21.75 16.34
N GLU A 88 4.01 20.99 15.25
CA GLU A 88 5.24 20.34 14.81
C GLU A 88 6.35 21.39 14.70
N GLU A 89 7.35 21.31 15.58
CA GLU A 89 8.52 22.18 15.53
C GLU A 89 9.29 21.91 14.23
N ASN A 90 9.42 22.92 13.39
CA ASN A 90 10.06 22.82 12.08
C ASN A 90 11.58 22.80 12.20
N ARG A 91 12.14 21.66 12.61
CA ARG A 91 13.59 21.43 12.62
C ARG A 91 14.07 21.04 11.23
N CYS A 92 14.36 22.05 10.40
CA CYS A 92 14.86 21.85 9.04
C CYS A 92 16.38 21.63 9.01
N PHE A 93 16.82 20.56 8.35
CA PHE A 93 18.22 20.31 8.02
C PHE A 93 18.38 20.14 6.52
N THR A 94 19.42 20.72 5.95
CA THR A 94 19.75 20.60 4.53
C THR A 94 21.09 19.89 4.38
N THR A 95 21.14 18.87 3.53
CA THR A 95 22.35 18.11 3.21
C THR A 95 22.42 17.83 1.71
N ASP A 96 23.58 18.07 1.09
CA ASP A 96 23.80 17.75 -0.32
C ASP A 96 24.01 16.24 -0.52
N HIS A 97 23.54 15.70 -1.64
CA HIS A 97 23.62 14.28 -1.98
C HIS A 97 24.10 14.05 -3.42
N LYS A 98 24.81 12.93 -3.65
CA LYS A 98 25.33 12.53 -4.98
C LYS A 98 24.47 11.42 -5.62
N PHE A 99 23.14 11.49 -5.47
CA PHE A 99 22.24 10.52 -6.12
C PHE A 99 22.00 10.88 -7.58
N HIS A 100 21.84 9.87 -8.43
CA HIS A 100 21.48 10.05 -9.84
C HIS A 100 19.96 10.19 -9.97
N VAL A 101 19.51 11.22 -10.69
CA VAL A 101 18.07 11.46 -10.92
C VAL A 101 17.55 10.49 -11.98
N GLN A 102 16.57 9.66 -11.62
CA GLN A 102 15.92 8.70 -12.52
C GLN A 102 14.52 9.18 -12.93
N ARG A 103 14.09 8.88 -14.17
CA ARG A 103 12.74 9.19 -14.67
C ARG A 103 11.68 8.30 -14.00
N SER A 104 10.48 8.83 -13.79
CA SER A 104 9.35 8.08 -13.22
C SER A 104 8.99 6.86 -14.06
N THR A 105 8.78 5.72 -13.39
CA THR A 105 8.35 4.45 -14.02
C THR A 105 6.85 4.42 -14.32
N HIS A 106 6.05 5.27 -13.67
CA HIS A 106 4.59 5.31 -13.80
C HIS A 106 4.17 6.48 -14.71
N THR A 107 4.27 6.28 -16.03
CA THR A 107 4.02 7.32 -17.05
C THR A 107 2.53 7.55 -17.36
N GLY A 108 1.60 6.82 -16.72
CA GLY A 108 0.15 6.96 -16.97
C GLY A 108 -0.32 6.48 -18.35
N ASN A 109 0.59 5.90 -19.13
CA ASN A 109 0.34 5.37 -20.45
C ASN A 109 -0.03 3.88 -20.33
N TYR A 110 -1.25 3.60 -19.89
CA TYR A 110 -1.77 2.24 -19.79
C TYR A 110 -2.26 1.75 -21.17
N ASP A 111 -2.98 2.60 -21.91
CA ASP A 111 -3.62 2.22 -23.18
C ASP A 111 -2.67 2.13 -24.38
N GLN A 112 -1.54 2.83 -24.36
CA GLN A 112 -0.58 2.90 -25.46
C GLN A 112 0.58 1.88 -25.29
N ARG A 113 0.58 1.07 -24.21
CA ARG A 113 1.55 -0.01 -23.94
C ARG A 113 1.06 -1.41 -24.37
N LEU A 114 0.13 -1.50 -25.31
CA LEU A 114 -0.06 -2.70 -26.14
C LEU A 114 1.09 -2.83 -27.15
N ILE A 115 2.32 -2.89 -26.63
CA ILE A 115 3.49 -3.42 -27.33
C ILE A 115 3.82 -4.75 -26.67
N TYR A 116 2.81 -5.63 -26.55
CA TYR A 116 3.09 -7.03 -26.77
C TYR A 116 3.35 -7.10 -28.27
N GLN A 117 4.63 -7.08 -28.66
CA GLN A 117 5.03 -7.30 -30.04
C GLN A 117 4.37 -8.59 -30.52
N SER A 118 3.27 -8.49 -31.27
CA SER A 118 3.07 -9.37 -32.40
C SER A 118 4.14 -8.96 -33.42
N GLN A 119 5.28 -9.65 -33.38
CA GLN A 119 6.15 -9.99 -34.51
C GLN A 119 7.55 -10.34 -34.00
N ASP A 120 7.75 -11.61 -33.71
CA ASP A 120 9.00 -12.28 -34.09
C ASP A 120 8.68 -13.33 -35.16
N THR A 121 7.95 -12.91 -36.20
CA THR A 121 7.76 -13.65 -37.47
C THR A 121 8.51 -12.93 -38.59
N SER A 122 9.77 -12.57 -38.37
CA SER A 122 10.66 -12.09 -39.44
C SER A 122 11.87 -13.00 -39.68
N LYS A 123 11.96 -14.14 -38.97
CA LYS A 123 12.99 -15.17 -39.17
C LYS A 123 12.45 -16.59 -39.42
N ILE A 124 11.32 -16.73 -40.11
CA ILE A 124 10.99 -18.00 -40.76
C ILE A 124 10.99 -17.77 -42.26
N SER A 125 12.10 -18.18 -42.89
CA SER A 125 12.15 -18.38 -44.34
C SER A 125 11.00 -19.30 -44.75
N SER A 126 10.24 -18.91 -45.77
CA SER A 126 9.05 -19.57 -46.33
C SER A 126 9.27 -21.01 -46.82
N LYS A 127 10.46 -21.59 -46.65
CA LYS A 127 10.80 -22.96 -47.07
C LYS A 127 10.39 -24.07 -46.09
N THR A 128 10.12 -23.78 -44.81
CA THR A 128 9.77 -24.83 -43.84
C THR A 128 8.27 -25.15 -43.81
N PHE A 129 7.41 -24.26 -44.32
CA PHE A 129 5.95 -24.39 -44.19
C PHE A 129 5.31 -25.39 -45.17
N LEU A 130 5.99 -25.72 -46.28
CA LEU A 130 5.45 -26.67 -47.26
C LEU A 130 5.78 -28.13 -46.95
N ARG A 131 6.65 -28.42 -45.98
CA ARG A 131 7.16 -29.78 -45.76
C ARG A 131 6.46 -30.55 -44.63
N SER A 132 5.62 -29.90 -43.81
CA SER A 132 4.89 -30.59 -42.73
C SER A 132 3.45 -30.97 -43.09
N LYS A 133 2.93 -30.53 -44.25
CA LYS A 133 1.57 -30.87 -44.69
C LYS A 133 1.45 -32.25 -45.35
N ASP A 134 2.58 -32.89 -45.67
CA ASP A 134 2.60 -34.12 -46.48
C ASP A 134 2.90 -35.40 -45.69
N SER A 135 2.98 -35.38 -44.35
CA SER A 135 3.28 -36.60 -43.60
C SER A 135 2.49 -36.74 -42.31
N VAL A 136 1.66 -37.80 -42.29
CA VAL A 136 1.10 -38.51 -41.12
C VAL A 136 -0.18 -37.87 -40.56
N SER A 137 -1.40 -38.26 -40.98
CA SER A 137 -2.06 -39.58 -40.94
C SER A 137 -2.20 -40.16 -39.53
N SER A 138 -3.45 -40.11 -39.05
CA SER A 138 -4.12 -41.09 -38.15
C SER A 138 -3.53 -41.32 -36.76
N TYR A 139 -4.24 -40.96 -35.68
CA TYR A 139 -4.85 -41.92 -34.73
C TYR A 139 -5.70 -41.23 -33.64
N GLU A 140 -6.86 -41.84 -33.36
CA GLU A 140 -7.71 -41.68 -32.18
C GLU A 140 -6.98 -42.10 -30.87
N LEU A 141 -7.46 -41.62 -29.71
CA LEU A 141 -7.99 -42.42 -28.58
C LEU A 141 -7.93 -41.70 -27.21
N LEU A 142 -9.06 -41.80 -26.49
CA LEU A 142 -9.25 -41.88 -25.02
C LEU A 142 -8.74 -40.75 -24.09
N ASN A 143 -9.67 -40.00 -23.49
CA ASN A 143 -10.22 -40.32 -22.15
C ASN A 143 -11.52 -39.52 -21.90
#